data_AF-A0A5K1E3R6-F1
#
_entry.id   AF-A0A5K1E3R6-F1
#
_cell.length_a   1.000
_cell.length_b   1.000
_cell.length_c   1.000
_cell.angle_alpha   90.00
_cell.angle_beta   90.00
_cell.angle_gamma   90.00
#
_symmetry.space_group_name_H-M   'P 1'
#
loop_
_entity.id
_entity.type
_entity.pdbx_description
1 polymer ?
#
loop_
_entity_poly.entity_id
_entity_poly.type
_entity_poly.pdbx_seq_one_letter_code
_entity_poly.pdbx_strand_id
1 'polypeptide(L)' 'DYVGDDVTVENFFAVLLGNKTAVTGGSGKVVDSGPDDHIFVFYTDHGGPGVL' A
#
# COMPACT_ATOMS: atom_id res chain seq x y z
N ASP A 1 -2.91 8.85 4.37
CA ASP A 1 -3.33 8.60 2.98
C ASP A 1 -4.46 7.58 2.90
N TYR A 2 -4.38 6.49 3.66
CA TYR A 2 -5.46 5.53 3.88
C TYR A 2 -5.61 5.31 5.38
N VAL A 3 -6.83 5.39 5.90
CA VAL A 3 -7.14 5.32 7.35
C VAL A 3 -8.48 4.62 7.54
N GLY A 4 -8.73 4.06 8.73
CA GLY A 4 -10.00 3.38 9.02
C GLY A 4 -10.28 2.24 8.04
N ASP A 5 -11.47 2.24 7.44
CA ASP A 5 -11.92 1.18 6.52
C ASP A 5 -11.14 1.14 5.19
N ASP A 6 -10.36 2.18 4.89
CA ASP A 6 -9.50 2.20 3.70
C ASP A 6 -8.20 1.40 3.91
N VAL A 7 -7.92 0.90 5.13
CA VAL A 7 -6.76 0.05 5.43
C VAL A 7 -7.08 -1.39 5.02
N THR A 8 -6.94 -1.66 3.73
CA THR A 8 -7.26 -2.95 3.11
C THR A 8 -6.04 -3.54 2.40
N VAL A 9 -6.08 -4.86 2.15
CA VAL A 9 -5.04 -5.58 1.42
C VAL A 9 -4.97 -5.10 -0.04
N GLU A 10 -6.12 -4.83 -0.65
CA GLU A 10 -6.24 -4.34 -2.02
C GLU A 10 -5.54 -2.98 -2.18
N ASN A 11 -5.80 -2.04 -1.25
CA ASN A 11 -5.15 -0.74 -1.26
C ASN A 11 -3.65 -0.86 -1.00
N PHE A 12 -3.23 -1.72 -0.07
CA PHE A 12 -1.81 -1.94 0.20
C PHE A 12 -1.05 -2.40 -1.06
N PHE A 13 -1.58 -3.36 -1.80
CA PHE A 13 -0.98 -3.79 -3.07
C PHE A 13 -1.07 -2.73 -4.17
N ALA A 14 -2.21 -2.06 -4.33
CA ALA A 14 -2.36 -1.00 -5.32
C ALA A 14 -1.35 0.14 -5.10
N VAL A 15 -1.10 0.49 -3.82
CA VAL A 15 -0.10 1.49 -3.43
C VAL A 15 1.30 1.06 -3.81
N LEU A 16 1.71 -0.17 -3.49
CA LEU A 16 3.05 -0.69 -3.80
C LEU A 16 3.29 -0.86 -5.30
N LEU A 17 2.25 -1.17 -6.07
CA LEU A 17 2.33 -1.33 -7.53
C LEU A 17 2.21 0.01 -8.29
N GLY A 18 2.06 1.14 -7.59
CA GLY A 18 1.84 2.43 -8.23
C GLY A 18 0.49 2.53 -8.99
N ASN A 19 -0.47 1.65 -8.73
CA ASN A 19 -1.71 1.55 -9.50
C ASN A 19 -2.83 2.38 -8.87
N LYS A 20 -2.88 3.68 -9.20
CA LYS A 20 -3.92 4.62 -8.72
C LYS A 20 -5.35 4.18 -9.07
N THR A 21 -5.55 3.45 -10.16
CA THR A 21 -6.90 3.04 -10.61
C THR A 21 -7.48 1.87 -9.83
N ALA A 22 -6.63 1.11 -9.13
CA ALA A 22 -7.03 -0.03 -8.31
C ALA A 22 -7.29 0.35 -6.84
N VAL A 23 -7.04 1.61 -6.47
CA VAL A 23 -7.32 2.14 -5.14
C VAL A 23 -8.81 2.39 -4.95
N THR A 24 -9.34 2.05 -3.78
CA THR A 24 -10.68 2.45 -3.32
C THR A 24 -10.58 3.29 -2.05
N GLY A 25 -11.25 4.44 -2.01
CA GLY A 25 -11.18 5.36 -0.86
C GLY A 25 -9.81 6.04 -0.68
N GLY A 26 -9.59 6.61 0.51
CA GLY A 26 -8.37 7.32 0.86
C GLY A 26 -8.03 8.50 -0.06
N SER A 27 -6.73 8.85 -0.08
CA SER A 27 -6.20 10.00 -0.82
C SER A 27 -5.85 9.72 -2.28
N GLY A 28 -5.75 8.44 -2.68
CA GLY A 28 -5.24 8.04 -4.00
C GLY A 28 -3.72 8.11 -4.18
N LYS A 29 -2.95 8.44 -3.12
CA LYS A 29 -1.48 8.45 -3.18
C LYS A 29 -0.93 7.03 -3.24
N VAL A 30 -0.06 6.76 -4.21
CA VAL A 30 0.61 5.46 -4.41
C VAL A 30 2.12 5.67 -4.60
N VAL A 31 2.90 4.58 -4.59
CA VAL A 31 4.33 4.62 -4.93
C VAL A 31 4.48 4.66 -6.46
N ASP A 32 4.36 5.86 -7.01
CA ASP A 32 4.51 6.16 -8.45
C ASP A 32 5.99 6.41 -8.77
N SER A 33 6.82 5.39 -8.56
CA SER A 33 8.30 5.49 -8.61
C SER A 33 8.89 5.15 -9.98
N GLY A 34 10.03 5.77 -10.31
CA GLY A 34 10.86 5.46 -11.47
C GLY A 34 11.90 4.36 -11.22
N PRO A 35 12.70 3.98 -12.24
CA PRO A 35 13.63 2.86 -12.16
C PRO A 35 14.80 3.06 -11.18
N ASP A 36 15.15 4.31 -10.86
CA ASP A 36 16.30 4.66 -10.01
C ASP A 36 15.88 5.10 -8.59
N ASP A 37 14.58 5.08 -8.29
CA ASP A 37 14.06 5.47 -6.99
C ASP A 37 14.27 4.37 -5.94
N HIS A 38 14.47 4.77 -4.69
CA HIS A 38 14.58 3.86 -3.56
C HIS A 38 13.30 3.86 -2.74
N ILE A 39 12.71 2.68 -2.57
CA ILE A 39 11.48 2.47 -1.79
C ILE A 39 11.83 1.88 -0.43
N PHE A 40 11.29 2.49 0.63
CA PHE A 40 11.33 1.93 1.98
C PHE A 40 9.90 1.58 2.42
N VAL A 41 9.70 0.34 2.89
CA VAL A 41 8.42 -0.14 3.40
C VAL A 41 8.58 -0.56 4.85
N PHE A 42 7.68 -0.09 5.71
CA PHE A 42 7.61 -0.44 7.13
C PHE A 42 6.20 -0.94 7.46
N TYR A 43 6.12 -2.10 8.09
CA TYR A 43 4.87 -2.73 8.53
C TYR A 43 4.98 -3.12 10.00
N THR A 44 3.92 -2.89 10.77
CA THR A 44 3.81 -3.28 12.18
C THR A 44 2.37 -3.64 12.52
N ASP A 45 2.17 -4.90 12.91
CA ASP A 45 0.92 -5.44 13.47
C ASP A 45 1.25 -6.82 14.07
N HIS A 46 0.23 -7.59 14.40
CA HIS A 46 0.29 -9.02 14.62
C HIS A 46 0.70 -9.77 13.35
N GLY A 47 1.09 -11.04 13.49
CA GLY A 47 1.41 -11.90 12.36
C GLY A 47 1.47 -13.36 12.77
N GLY A 48 1.43 -14.25 11.79
CA GLY A 48 1.56 -15.69 11.94
C GLY A 48 2.40 -16.32 10.83
N PRO A 49 2.60 -17.65 10.84
CA PRO A 49 3.34 -18.32 9.78
C PRO A 49 2.69 -18.13 8.40
N GLY A 50 3.32 -17.37 7.51
CA GLY A 50 2.84 -17.12 6.15
C GLY A 50 1.70 -16.11 6.04
N VAL A 51 1.37 -15.39 7.13
CA VAL A 51 0.33 -14.36 7.16
C VAL A 51 0.80 -13.18 8.00
N LEU A 52 0.50 -11.99 7.52
CA LEU A 52 0.49 -10.78 8.33
C LEU A 52 -0.96 -10.55 8.74
#